data_AF-A0A8I1MLX4-F1
#
_entry.id   AF-A0A8I1MLX4-F1
#
_cell.length_a   1.000
_cell.length_b   1.000
_cell.length_c   1.000
_cell.angle_alpha   90.00
_cell.angle_beta   90.00
_cell.angle_gamma   90.00
#
_symmetry.space_group_name_H-M   'P 1'
#
loop_
_entity.id
_entity.type
_entity.pdbx_description
1 polymer ?
#
loop_
_entity_poly.entity_id
_entity_poly.type
_entity_poly.pdbx_seq_one_letter_code
_entity_poly.pdbx_strand_id
1 'polypeptide(L)'
;MTKRLALLALLAAFTLASPLFAEVTLAGGDGSSFEKAILVQGATEATGVPAEYAYLRKHYPGYAFTKQSLLNHKDRMYDALDFTWEGKTYRVYFDITEFFGK
;
A
#
# COMPACT_ATOMS: atom_id res chain seq x y z
N MET A 1 46.99 47.66 11.10
CA MET A 1 46.00 47.65 10.00
C MET A 1 46.32 46.50 9.07
N THR A 2 45.61 45.36 9.14
CA THR A 2 45.26 44.50 7.98
C THR A 2 44.37 43.32 8.41
N LYS A 3 43.08 43.50 8.12
CA LYS A 3 41.99 42.57 7.76
C LYS A 3 42.12 41.08 8.12
N ARG A 4 41.23 40.64 9.03
CA ARG A 4 40.87 39.22 9.28
C ARG A 4 40.21 38.63 8.02
N LEU A 5 40.68 37.49 7.53
CA LEU A 5 39.94 36.67 6.56
C LEU A 5 38.83 35.92 7.31
N ALA A 6 37.58 36.15 6.91
CA ALA A 6 36.47 35.26 7.24
C ALA A 6 36.24 34.34 6.03
N LEU A 7 36.49 33.04 6.20
CA LEU A 7 36.12 32.04 5.22
C LEU A 7 34.69 31.60 5.54
N LEU A 8 33.73 31.97 4.67
CA LEU A 8 32.35 31.50 4.75
C LEU A 8 32.32 29.98 4.51
N ALA A 9 31.92 29.21 5.53
CA ALA A 9 31.44 27.86 5.32
C ALA A 9 29.99 27.96 4.79
N LEU A 10 29.80 27.68 3.50
CA LEU A 10 28.48 27.60 2.90
C LEU A 10 27.87 26.23 3.28
N LEU A 11 27.11 26.20 4.36
CA LEU A 11 26.34 25.02 4.77
C LEU A 11 25.10 24.92 3.87
N ALA A 12 25.20 24.15 2.78
CA ALA A 12 24.04 23.83 1.96
C ALA A 12 23.14 22.86 2.75
N ALA A 13 22.10 23.40 3.40
CA ALA A 13 21.03 22.60 3.98
C ALA A 13 20.23 21.97 2.83
N PHE A 14 20.60 20.74 2.45
CA PHE A 14 19.76 19.90 1.61
C PHE A 14 18.54 19.49 2.44
N THR A 15 17.48 20.29 2.39
CA THR A 15 16.18 19.84 2.86
C THR A 15 15.75 18.71 1.93
N LEU A 16 15.88 17.47 2.40
CA LEU A 16 15.12 16.36 1.84
C LEU A 16 13.65 16.70 2.09
N ALA A 17 13.04 17.43 1.15
CA ALA A 17 11.60 17.42 1.00
C ALA A 17 11.28 15.97 0.62
N SER A 18 11.04 15.13 1.62
CA SER A 18 10.38 13.85 1.40
C SER A 18 9.10 14.21 0.64
N PRO A 19 8.90 13.69 -0.59
CA PRO A 19 7.61 13.85 -1.21
C PRO A 19 6.61 13.31 -0.20
N LEU A 20 5.53 14.06 0.01
CA LEU A 20 4.39 13.59 0.77
C LEU A 20 3.88 12.38 -0.01
N PHE A 21 4.42 11.19 0.26
CA PHE A 21 3.85 9.96 -0.27
C PHE A 21 2.44 9.95 0.30
N ALA A 22 1.43 9.98 -0.59
CA ALA A 22 0.06 9.80 -0.18
C ALA A 22 0.01 8.51 0.65
N GLU A 23 -0.40 8.63 1.91
CA GLU A 23 -0.44 7.48 2.80
C GLU A 23 -1.55 6.56 2.32
N VAL A 24 -1.18 5.35 1.88
CA VAL A 24 -2.16 4.35 1.44
C VAL A 24 -3.09 4.07 2.61
N THR A 25 -4.37 4.32 2.39
CA THR A 25 -5.41 4.11 3.40
C THR A 25 -6.18 2.84 3.06
N LEU A 26 -6.33 1.97 4.05
CA LEU A 26 -7.16 0.77 3.95
C LEU A 26 -8.46 1.00 4.73
N ALA A 27 -9.59 0.96 4.03
CA ALA A 27 -10.92 1.22 4.57
C ALA A 27 -11.94 0.18 4.08
N GLY A 28 -13.23 0.41 4.32
CA GLY A 28 -14.30 -0.45 3.82
C GLY A 28 -14.63 -1.63 4.74
N GLY A 29 -14.84 -2.80 4.15
CA GLY A 29 -15.28 -4.01 4.86
C GLY A 29 -14.13 -4.91 5.33
N ASP A 30 -14.48 -6.16 5.64
CA ASP A 30 -13.55 -7.20 6.11
C ASP A 30 -12.85 -7.98 4.99
N GLY A 31 -13.21 -7.71 3.74
CA GLY A 31 -12.68 -8.37 2.56
C GLY A 31 -13.28 -9.76 2.29
N SER A 32 -14.37 -10.16 2.96
CA SER A 32 -14.97 -11.50 2.79
C SER A 32 -15.78 -11.69 1.50
N SER A 33 -16.09 -10.61 0.79
CA SER A 33 -16.87 -10.60 -0.46
C SER A 33 -16.59 -9.32 -1.24
N PHE A 34 -17.05 -9.21 -2.49
CA PHE A 34 -16.94 -7.97 -3.27
C PHE A 34 -17.62 -6.79 -2.57
N GLU A 35 -18.83 -7.00 -2.04
CA GLU A 35 -19.61 -5.97 -1.33
C GLU A 35 -18.96 -5.53 -0.01
N LYS A 36 -18.07 -6.36 0.56
CA LYS A 36 -17.32 -6.07 1.78
C LYS A 36 -15.82 -5.93 1.50
N ALA A 37 -15.41 -5.65 0.27
CA ALA A 37 -14.00 -5.52 -0.07
C ALA A 37 -13.31 -4.45 0.78
N ILE A 38 -12.02 -4.64 1.02
CA ILE A 38 -11.16 -3.64 1.64
C ILE A 38 -10.81 -2.62 0.56
N LEU A 39 -11.17 -1.36 0.77
CA LEU A 39 -10.89 -0.27 -0.17
C LEU A 39 -9.43 0.16 -0.01
N VAL A 40 -8.68 0.15 -1.11
CA VAL A 40 -7.28 0.62 -1.14
C VAL A 40 -7.24 2.01 -1.77
N GLN A 41 -7.09 3.03 -0.93
CA GLN A 41 -7.25 4.44 -1.32
C GLN A 41 -5.92 5.20 -1.27
N GLY A 42 -5.78 6.23 -2.11
CA GLY A 42 -4.58 7.06 -2.18
C GLY A 42 -3.34 6.29 -2.66
N ALA A 43 -3.56 5.16 -3.34
CA ALA A 43 -2.51 4.25 -3.78
C ALA A 43 -2.20 4.38 -5.28
N THR A 44 -1.04 3.87 -5.65
CA THR A 44 -0.61 3.50 -7.01
C THR A 44 -0.39 1.99 -7.04
N GLU A 45 -0.19 1.37 -8.20
CA GLU A 45 0.16 -0.06 -8.24
C GLU A 45 1.41 -0.40 -7.39
N ALA A 46 2.39 0.52 -7.38
CA ALA A 46 3.63 0.37 -6.61
C ALA A 46 3.44 0.46 -5.08
N THR A 47 2.30 0.97 -4.61
CA THR A 47 2.04 1.20 -3.18
C THR A 47 0.83 0.42 -2.65
N GLY A 48 -0.20 0.25 -3.49
CA GLY A 48 -1.44 -0.48 -3.19
C GLY A 48 -1.20 -1.96 -3.00
N VAL A 49 -0.56 -2.63 -3.96
CA VAL A 49 -0.27 -4.08 -3.86
C VAL A 49 0.54 -4.40 -2.60
N PRO A 50 1.67 -3.71 -2.28
CA PRO A 50 2.35 -3.93 -1.00
C PRO A 50 1.49 -3.70 0.25
N ALA A 51 0.55 -2.75 0.22
CA ALA A 51 -0.36 -2.48 1.33
C ALA A 51 -1.35 -3.64 1.58
N GLU A 52 -1.81 -4.32 0.53
CA GLU A 52 -2.65 -5.52 0.63
C GLU A 52 -1.91 -6.66 1.34
N TYR A 53 -0.67 -6.94 0.93
CA TYR A 53 0.16 -7.93 1.61
C TYR A 53 0.50 -7.52 3.05
N ALA A 54 0.68 -6.23 3.33
CA ALA A 54 0.88 -5.73 4.67
C ALA A 54 -0.37 -5.92 5.56
N TYR A 55 -1.56 -5.72 4.99
CA TYR A 55 -2.82 -6.04 5.65
C TYR A 55 -2.88 -7.51 6.04
N LEU A 56 -2.57 -8.43 5.11
CA LEU A 56 -2.57 -9.86 5.42
C LEU A 56 -1.56 -10.22 6.52
N ARG A 57 -0.33 -9.71 6.46
CA ARG A 57 0.68 -9.96 7.51
C ARG A 57 0.22 -9.49 8.89
N LYS A 58 -0.50 -8.37 8.95
CA LYS A 58 -1.00 -7.79 10.20
C LYS A 58 -2.18 -8.57 10.77
N HIS A 59 -3.13 -8.98 9.94
CA HIS A 59 -4.39 -9.59 10.39
C HIS A 59 -4.34 -11.12 10.45
N TYR A 60 -3.49 -11.74 9.63
CA TYR A 60 -3.32 -13.19 9.52
C TYR A 60 -1.85 -13.56 9.73
N PRO A 61 -1.26 -13.29 10.91
CA PRO A 61 0.15 -13.54 11.14
C PRO A 61 0.51 -15.01 10.89
N GLY A 62 1.53 -15.25 10.06
CA GLY A 62 1.97 -16.59 9.68
C GLY A 62 1.15 -17.25 8.56
N TYR A 63 0.30 -16.51 7.86
CA TYR A 63 -0.40 -17.04 6.69
C TYR A 63 0.57 -17.58 5.62
N ALA A 64 0.16 -18.63 4.92
CA ALA A 64 0.85 -19.13 3.74
C ALA A 64 0.11 -18.66 2.49
N PHE A 65 0.72 -17.74 1.76
CA PHE A 65 0.17 -17.22 0.51
C PHE A 65 -0.02 -18.35 -0.51
N THR A 66 -1.14 -18.35 -1.21
CA THR A 66 -1.45 -19.37 -2.23
C THR A 66 -1.56 -18.75 -3.62
N LYS A 67 -2.37 -17.70 -3.80
CA LYS A 67 -2.65 -17.13 -5.12
C LYS A 67 -3.15 -15.68 -5.03
N GLN A 68 -2.78 -14.86 -6.01
CA GLN A 68 -3.47 -13.60 -6.32
C GLN A 68 -4.25 -13.76 -7.63
N SER A 69 -5.45 -13.19 -7.68
CA SER A 69 -6.28 -13.13 -8.88
C SER A 69 -6.80 -11.71 -9.09
N LEU A 70 -6.59 -11.16 -10.28
CA LEU A 70 -7.22 -9.93 -10.73
C LEU A 70 -8.65 -10.24 -11.22
N LEU A 71 -9.65 -9.60 -10.62
CA LEU A 71 -11.07 -9.83 -10.92
C LEU A 71 -11.76 -8.53 -11.31
N ASN A 72 -12.66 -8.61 -12.28
CA ASN A 72 -13.61 -7.54 -12.61
C ASN A 72 -15.00 -7.94 -12.12
N HIS A 73 -15.69 -7.05 -11.41
CA HIS A 73 -17.06 -7.26 -10.97
C HIS A 73 -17.82 -5.92 -10.88
N LYS A 74 -18.94 -5.78 -11.61
CA LYS A 74 -19.77 -4.56 -11.61
C LYS A 74 -18.95 -3.29 -11.86
N ASP A 75 -18.15 -3.29 -12.92
CA ASP A 75 -17.28 -2.16 -13.34
C ASP A 75 -16.21 -1.74 -12.33
N ARG A 76 -15.90 -2.61 -11.37
CA ARG A 76 -14.85 -2.41 -10.38
C ARG A 76 -13.78 -3.48 -10.53
N MET A 77 -12.55 -3.11 -10.20
CA MET A 77 -11.38 -3.98 -10.25
C MET A 77 -10.98 -4.39 -8.83
N TYR A 78 -10.70 -5.68 -8.67
CA TYR A 78 -10.35 -6.27 -7.38
C TYR A 78 -9.12 -7.14 -7.50
N ASP A 79 -8.27 -7.08 -6.48
CA ASP A 79 -7.32 -8.15 -6.20
C ASP A 79 -7.93 -9.10 -5.17
N ALA A 80 -7.98 -10.39 -5.50
CA ALA A 80 -8.39 -11.45 -4.61
C ALA A 80 -7.17 -12.26 -4.18
N LEU A 81 -6.84 -12.20 -2.89
CA LEU A 81 -5.71 -12.92 -2.30
C LEU A 81 -6.20 -14.18 -1.58
N ASP A 82 -5.79 -15.33 -2.10
CA ASP A 82 -6.00 -16.65 -1.52
C ASP A 82 -4.79 -17.05 -0.67
N PHE A 83 -5.06 -17.55 0.53
CA PHE A 83 -4.03 -18.04 1.44
C PHE A 83 -4.57 -19.07 2.42
N THR A 84 -3.68 -19.79 3.08
CA THR A 84 -4.03 -20.62 4.24
C THR A 84 -3.56 -19.96 5.52
N TRP A 85 -4.37 -20.08 6.57
CA TRP A 85 -4.04 -19.58 7.90
C TRP A 85 -4.70 -20.48 8.94
N GLU A 86 -3.94 -20.90 9.95
CA GLU A 86 -4.41 -21.83 10.99
C GLU A 86 -5.11 -23.09 10.44
N GLY A 87 -4.58 -23.64 9.34
CA GLY A 87 -5.11 -24.85 8.70
C GLY A 87 -6.39 -24.65 7.86
N LYS A 88 -6.87 -23.41 7.69
CA LYS A 88 -8.05 -23.09 6.86
C LYS A 88 -7.66 -22.25 5.65
N THR A 89 -8.41 -22.38 4.57
CA THR A 89 -8.25 -21.54 3.37
C THR A 89 -9.12 -20.29 3.48
N TYR A 90 -8.54 -19.14 3.14
CA TYR A 90 -9.19 -17.84 3.11
C TYR A 90 -9.02 -17.20 1.74
N ARG A 91 -9.97 -16.35 1.40
CA ARG A 91 -9.88 -15.37 0.31
C ARG A 91 -10.24 -14.00 0.87
N VAL A 92 -9.41 -13.01 0.58
CA VAL A 92 -9.66 -11.61 0.90
C VAL A 92 -9.71 -10.80 -0.39
N TYR A 93 -10.74 -9.96 -0.53
CA TYR A 93 -10.93 -9.08 -1.67
C TYR A 93 -10.51 -7.65 -1.32
N PHE A 94 -9.64 -7.08 -2.14
CA PHE A 94 -9.23 -5.69 -2.10
C PHE A 94 -9.79 -4.98 -3.33
N ASP A 95 -10.42 -3.83 -3.12
CA ASP A 95 -10.90 -2.99 -4.20
C ASP A 95 -9.78 -2.04 -4.63
N ILE A 96 -9.30 -2.27 -5.84
CA ILE A 96 -8.14 -1.58 -6.43
C ILE A 96 -8.55 -0.63 -7.55
N THR A 97 -9.87 -0.41 -7.71
CA THR A 97 -10.46 0.42 -8.78
C THR A 97 -9.84 1.82 -8.85
N GLU A 98 -9.41 2.35 -7.71
CA GLU A 98 -8.82 3.68 -7.63
C GLU A 98 -7.48 3.78 -8.37
N PHE A 99 -6.67 2.71 -8.41
CA PHE A 99 -5.30 2.79 -8.90
C PHE A 99 -4.95 1.83 -10.04
N PHE A 100 -5.72 0.75 -10.22
CA PHE A 100 -5.40 -0.26 -11.22
C PHE A 100 -5.40 0.31 -12.65
N GLY A 101 -4.31 0.12 -13.39
CA GLY A 101 -4.16 0.59 -14.77
C GLY A 101 -4.01 2.10 -14.94
N LYS A 102 -3.57 2.82 -13.90
CA LYS A 102 -3.38 4.28 -13.91
C LYS A 102 -1.94 4.71 -13.67
#